data_AF-A0AAI8Z6K1-F1
#
_entry.id   AF-A0AAI8Z6K1-F1
#
_cell.length_a   1.000
_cell.length_b   1.000
_cell.length_c   1.000
_cell.angle_alpha   90.00
_cell.angle_beta   90.00
_cell.angle_gamma   90.00
#
_symmetry.space_group_name_H-M   'P 1'
#
loop_
_entity.id
_entity.type
_entity.pdbx_description
1 polymer ?
#
loop_
_entity_poly.entity_id
_entity_poly.type
_entity_poly.pdbx_seq_one_letter_code
_entity_poly.pdbx_strand_id
1 'polypeptide(L)'
;MAASSDVHKDCPFPEVAESLRPFIKTRQEVDEIRRAHHASLALSSVELLQPDVGDRIDPSGLNGARKAYWRALLAHRAAQSRYDALKAELSQMVHNPPSSNGTIEDDSSFLAENYVPLMQQREKHRKLKVVESTYLKITASGDAIGESLDKTIKRRIGELPAPPSTTSLSDREPGSSTEYDLTQLKRAILSAKQRLEDNRRRSKSVNGIGGGSDSRSELRALQKTHNELTTWMETQLSLISEVDSSSKEGSEDSKSLKSLSESSGAVSHSTEDINSLYEQYLEARQRLLDTVATAPGIALDSANSRDHQRRASEALDAQQRASGSEILLPYLPDLISAKQREQSLLQQSAHSRRQIASAEAHTKAVLTRLADESHLVQPELSRGSPRGRDWAKAASEASSATITAASQRIKAGQASADAARDSLEKIKSMPSSMDSTLK
;
A
#
# COMPACT_ATOMS: atom_id res chain seq x y z
N MET A 1 45.38 46.72 -29.15
CA MET A 1 45.89 45.47 -29.75
C MET A 1 44.70 44.74 -30.32
N ALA A 2 44.68 44.64 -31.65
CA ALA A 2 43.55 44.21 -32.46
C ALA A 2 43.70 42.74 -32.84
N ALA A 3 42.74 41.90 -32.43
CA ALA A 3 42.50 40.56 -32.96
C ALA A 3 41.19 40.01 -32.38
N SER A 4 40.03 40.42 -32.90
CA SER A 4 38.76 39.73 -32.59
C SER A 4 37.62 40.11 -33.56
N SER A 5 37.82 39.99 -34.86
CA SER A 5 36.75 40.23 -35.86
C SER A 5 36.56 39.11 -36.88
N ASP A 6 37.25 37.97 -36.75
CA ASP A 6 37.24 36.92 -37.80
C ASP A 6 36.28 35.74 -37.56
N VAL A 7 35.37 35.79 -36.57
CA VAL A 7 34.33 34.75 -36.41
C VAL A 7 33.11 34.98 -37.33
N HIS A 8 33.04 36.11 -38.03
CA HIS A 8 31.86 36.52 -38.80
C HIS A 8 31.84 36.08 -40.27
N LYS A 9 32.92 35.50 -40.81
CA LYS A 9 32.98 35.11 -42.23
C LYS A 9 32.37 33.74 -42.53
N ASP A 10 32.08 32.92 -41.51
CA ASP A 10 31.62 31.54 -41.68
C ASP A 10 30.17 31.30 -41.19
N CYS A 11 29.40 32.36 -40.90
CA CYS A 11 28.02 32.19 -40.44
C CYS A 11 27.02 32.27 -41.61
N PRO A 12 26.25 31.21 -41.92
CA PRO A 12 25.39 31.16 -43.10
C PRO A 12 24.21 32.13 -43.09
N PHE A 13 23.91 32.78 -41.96
CA PHE A 13 22.81 33.75 -41.82
C PHE A 13 23.24 34.99 -41.01
N PRO A 14 23.57 36.12 -41.66
CA PRO A 14 24.10 37.31 -40.99
C PRO A 14 23.08 38.02 -40.08
N GLU A 15 21.79 37.94 -40.41
CA GLU A 15 20.70 38.56 -39.64
C GLU A 15 20.50 37.89 -38.26
N VAL A 16 20.76 36.57 -38.18
CA VAL A 16 20.75 35.82 -36.92
C VAL A 16 21.98 36.16 -36.07
N ALA A 17 23.13 36.38 -36.71
CA ALA A 17 24.34 36.78 -36.01
C ALA A 17 24.21 38.19 -35.38
N GLU A 18 23.49 39.11 -36.02
CA GLU A 18 23.20 40.43 -35.46
C GLU A 18 22.24 40.37 -34.27
N SER A 19 21.19 39.55 -34.33
CA SER A 19 20.24 39.39 -33.21
C SER A 19 20.83 38.69 -31.99
N LEU A 20 21.81 37.79 -32.19
CA LEU A 20 22.51 37.10 -31.12
C LEU A 20 23.73 37.87 -30.57
N ARG A 21 24.11 38.98 -31.21
CA ARG A 21 25.24 39.83 -30.80
C ARG A 21 25.25 40.26 -29.33
N PRO A 22 24.12 40.64 -28.68
CA PRO A 22 24.14 40.97 -27.26
C PRO A 22 24.27 39.74 -26.33
N PHE A 23 24.07 38.53 -26.85
CA PHE A 23 24.11 37.27 -26.08
C PHE A 23 25.41 36.48 -26.28
N ILE A 24 26.14 36.72 -27.37
CA ILE A 24 27.44 36.11 -27.66
C ILE A 24 28.52 36.97 -26.98
N LYS A 25 28.86 36.62 -25.75
CA LYS A 25 29.95 37.26 -24.99
C LYS A 25 31.28 36.61 -25.33
N THR A 26 32.35 37.40 -25.28
CA THR A 26 33.71 36.86 -25.46
C THR A 26 34.09 35.97 -24.28
N ARG A 27 34.99 34.99 -24.50
CA ARG A 27 35.43 34.07 -23.44
C ARG A 27 35.99 34.82 -22.22
N GLN A 28 36.65 35.95 -22.44
CA GLN A 28 37.19 36.81 -21.38
C GLN A 28 36.09 37.47 -20.55
N GLU A 29 35.04 38.01 -21.17
CA GLU A 29 33.89 38.59 -20.47
C GLU A 29 33.13 37.53 -19.67
N VAL A 30 32.98 36.32 -20.21
CA VAL A 30 32.35 35.20 -19.48
C VAL A 30 33.19 34.80 -18.26
N ASP A 31 34.52 34.78 -18.37
CA ASP A 31 35.41 34.48 -17.24
C ASP A 31 35.44 35.61 -16.20
N GLU A 32 35.25 36.87 -16.61
CA GLU A 32 35.05 38.00 -15.69
C GLU A 32 33.72 37.93 -14.95
N ILE A 33 32.62 37.65 -15.66
CA ILE A 33 31.30 37.45 -15.06
C ILE A 33 31.31 36.27 -14.10
N ARG A 34 31.99 35.17 -14.46
CA ARG A 34 32.15 34.00 -13.60
C ARG A 34 32.96 34.34 -12.35
N ARG A 35 34.06 35.09 -12.47
CA ARG A 35 34.84 35.57 -11.31
C ARG A 35 34.03 36.52 -10.42
N ALA A 36 33.26 37.43 -11.00
CA ALA A 36 32.38 38.33 -10.25
C ALA A 36 31.27 37.56 -9.50
N HIS A 37 30.68 36.55 -10.14
CA HIS A 37 29.71 35.67 -9.48
C HIS A 37 30.34 34.85 -8.36
N HIS A 38 31.50 34.24 -8.59
CA HIS A 38 32.21 33.52 -7.52
C HIS A 38 32.58 34.44 -6.36
N ALA A 39 32.98 35.70 -6.61
CA ALA A 39 33.22 36.68 -5.56
C ALA A 39 31.95 37.04 -4.78
N SER A 40 30.79 37.15 -5.44
CA SER A 40 29.50 37.41 -4.79
C SER A 40 28.93 36.21 -4.03
N LEU A 41 29.29 34.99 -4.43
CA LEU A 41 28.81 33.74 -3.84
C LEU A 41 29.75 33.19 -2.75
N ALA A 42 30.95 33.75 -2.59
CA ALA A 42 31.94 33.37 -1.59
C ALA A 42 31.50 33.63 -0.12
N LEU A 43 30.28 34.11 0.12
CA LEU A 43 29.65 34.15 1.44
C LEU A 43 28.59 33.04 1.65
N SER A 44 28.50 32.05 0.75
CA SER A 44 27.42 31.04 0.77
C SER A 44 27.82 29.61 0.35
N SER A 45 29.11 29.29 0.26
CA SER A 45 29.60 27.92 0.44
C SER A 45 29.96 27.78 1.92
N VAL A 46 29.03 27.38 2.79
CA VAL A 46 28.87 25.97 3.16
C VAL A 46 30.23 25.25 3.16
N GLU A 47 31.10 25.67 4.07
CA GLU A 47 32.14 24.84 4.65
C GLU A 47 31.44 23.69 5.41
N LEU A 48 31.04 22.66 4.67
CA LEU A 48 30.65 21.36 5.21
C LEU A 48 31.87 20.44 5.38
N LEU A 49 33.06 21.02 5.40
CA LEU A 49 34.31 20.35 5.75
C LEU A 49 34.78 20.91 7.09
N GLN A 50 34.20 20.34 8.15
CA GLN A 50 34.87 20.05 9.42
C GLN A 50 35.72 21.20 10.02
N PRO A 51 35.17 22.01 10.95
CA PRO A 51 36.02 22.68 11.92
C PRO A 51 36.37 21.68 13.02
N ASP A 52 37.52 21.03 12.86
CA ASP A 52 38.28 20.51 14.00
C ASP A 52 38.96 21.68 14.70
N VAL A 53 38.18 22.50 15.41
CA VAL A 53 38.73 23.40 16.42
C VAL A 53 37.72 23.50 17.55
N GLY A 54 38.13 23.07 18.73
CA GLY A 54 37.42 23.24 19.99
C GLY A 54 37.36 24.70 20.44
N ASP A 55 36.86 25.58 19.57
CA ASP A 55 36.61 26.97 19.93
C ASP A 55 35.21 27.05 20.56
N ARG A 56 35.22 27.28 21.87
CA ARG A 56 34.03 27.43 22.71
C ARG A 56 33.30 28.68 22.26
N ILE A 57 32.38 28.53 21.30
CA ILE A 57 31.39 29.56 21.01
C ILE A 57 30.57 29.75 22.30
N ASP A 58 30.80 30.86 22.99
CA ASP A 58 30.08 31.19 24.21
C ASP A 58 28.57 31.28 23.91
N PRO A 59 27.74 30.40 24.49
CA PRO A 59 26.31 30.30 24.16
C PRO A 59 25.48 31.44 24.78
N SER A 60 26.13 32.42 25.42
CA SER A 60 25.53 33.58 26.07
C SER A 60 25.07 34.65 25.07
N GLY A 61 25.67 34.72 23.88
CA GLY A 61 25.27 35.67 22.83
C GLY A 61 24.22 35.15 21.84
N LEU A 62 23.86 33.86 21.90
CA LEU A 62 22.95 33.24 20.94
C LEU A 62 21.52 33.28 21.49
N ASN A 63 20.67 34.11 20.91
CA ASN A 63 19.25 34.22 21.29
C ASN A 63 18.32 33.44 20.33
N GLY A 64 17.20 32.95 20.88
CA GLY A 64 16.10 32.34 20.12
C GLY A 64 16.45 31.10 19.30
N ALA A 65 16.05 31.10 18.03
CA ALA A 65 16.17 29.97 17.11
C ALA A 65 17.62 29.49 16.91
N ARG A 66 18.60 30.41 16.94
CA ARG A 66 20.02 30.06 16.79
C ARG A 66 20.54 29.24 17.98
N LYS A 67 20.05 29.53 19.19
CA LYS A 67 20.35 28.74 20.40
C LYS A 67 19.71 27.35 20.36
N ALA A 68 18.48 27.28 19.85
CA ALA A 68 17.78 26.01 19.67
C ALA A 68 18.50 25.13 18.64
N TYR A 69 18.91 25.71 17.51
CA TYR A 69 19.70 25.02 16.49
C TYR A 69 21.04 24.52 17.04
N TRP A 70 21.78 25.36 17.76
CA TRP A 70 23.04 24.94 18.38
C TRP A 70 22.87 23.78 19.38
N ARG A 71 21.82 23.83 20.20
CA ARG A 71 21.47 22.70 21.10
C ARG A 71 21.08 21.44 20.34
N ALA A 72 20.35 21.57 19.24
CA ALA A 72 20.00 20.44 18.40
C ALA A 72 21.25 19.81 17.76
N LEU A 73 22.20 20.62 17.31
CA LEU A 73 23.46 20.17 16.73
C LEU A 73 24.32 19.43 17.77
N LEU A 74 24.41 19.96 19.00
CA LEU A 74 25.05 19.26 20.11
C LEU A 74 24.37 17.93 20.44
N ALA A 75 23.04 17.91 20.51
CA ALA A 75 22.28 16.70 20.78
C ALA A 75 22.48 15.66 19.66
N HIS A 76 22.55 16.11 18.41
CA HIS A 76 22.82 15.25 17.26
C HIS A 76 24.22 14.64 17.34
N ARG A 77 25.26 15.43 17.64
CA ARG A 77 26.62 14.92 17.82
C ARG A 77 26.72 13.91 18.96
N ALA A 78 26.03 14.17 20.07
CA ALA A 78 25.95 13.23 21.20
C ALA A 78 25.17 11.95 20.87
N ALA A 79 24.15 12.04 20.02
CA ALA A 79 23.41 10.87 19.54
C ALA A 79 24.27 10.05 18.56
N GLN A 80 24.98 10.70 17.65
CA GLN A 80 25.89 10.06 16.71
C GLN A 80 27.01 9.31 17.43
N SER A 81 27.65 9.93 18.43
CA SER A 81 28.68 9.23 19.21
C SER A 81 28.15 8.00 19.96
N ARG A 82 26.89 8.04 20.42
CA ARG A 82 26.23 6.88 21.05
C ARG A 82 25.91 5.79 20.03
N TYR A 83 25.47 6.17 18.84
CA TYR A 83 25.23 5.24 17.76
C TYR A 83 26.52 4.54 17.33
N ASP A 84 27.60 5.30 17.16
CA ASP A 84 28.90 4.75 16.78
C ASP A 84 29.45 3.81 17.88
N ALA A 85 29.25 4.15 19.16
CA ALA A 85 29.60 3.27 20.28
C ALA A 85 28.80 1.96 20.26
N LEU A 86 27.48 2.03 20.07
CA LEU A 86 26.63 0.83 19.97
C LEU A 86 26.97 -0.01 18.74
N LYS A 87 27.30 0.62 17.62
CA LYS A 87 27.75 -0.05 16.41
C LYS A 87 29.08 -0.78 16.65
N ALA A 88 30.00 -0.16 17.38
CA ALA A 88 31.24 -0.80 17.80
C ALA A 88 30.99 -1.99 18.73
N GLU A 89 30.12 -1.86 19.73
CA GLU A 89 29.72 -2.96 20.62
C GLU A 89 29.10 -4.13 19.84
N LEU A 90 28.20 -3.85 18.89
CA LEU A 90 27.57 -4.86 18.06
C LEU A 90 28.59 -5.56 17.16
N SER A 91 29.52 -4.81 16.57
CA SER A 91 30.62 -5.40 15.79
C SER A 91 31.51 -6.32 16.64
N GLN A 92 31.77 -5.97 17.91
CA GLN A 92 32.51 -6.83 18.85
C GLN A 92 31.73 -8.10 19.18
N MET A 93 30.40 -8.03 19.36
CA MET A 93 29.57 -9.22 19.60
C MET A 93 29.52 -10.15 18.38
N VAL A 94 29.47 -9.59 17.17
CA VAL A 94 29.47 -10.39 15.93
C VAL A 94 30.83 -11.05 15.69
N HIS A 95 31.93 -10.38 16.02
CA HIS A 95 33.29 -10.90 15.80
C HIS A 95 33.79 -11.78 16.95
N ASN A 96 33.10 -11.78 18.09
CA ASN A 96 33.44 -12.57 19.27
C ASN A 96 32.21 -13.37 19.74
N PRO A 97 31.73 -14.35 18.94
CA PRO A 97 30.64 -15.20 19.37
C PRO A 97 31.09 -15.97 20.63
N PRO A 98 30.30 -15.99 21.72
CA PRO A 98 30.63 -16.84 22.86
C PRO A 98 30.67 -18.29 22.38
N SER A 99 31.81 -18.96 22.61
CA SER A 99 31.99 -20.38 22.34
C SER A 99 31.08 -21.22 23.21
N SER A 100 29.78 -21.28 22.90
CA SER A 100 28.83 -22.19 23.50
C SER A 100 28.27 -23.10 22.42
N ASN A 101 28.85 -24.30 22.34
CA ASN A 101 28.18 -25.46 21.76
C ASN A 101 26.90 -25.70 22.57
N GLY A 102 25.76 -25.22 22.07
CA GLY A 102 24.45 -25.36 22.70
C GLY A 102 23.36 -25.44 21.64
N THR A 103 22.63 -26.54 21.66
CA THR A 103 21.46 -26.86 20.85
C THR A 103 20.39 -25.76 20.88
N ILE A 104 19.82 -25.45 19.71
CA ILE A 104 18.84 -24.39 19.40
C ILE A 104 17.54 -24.46 20.25
N GLU A 105 17.34 -25.51 21.06
CA GLU A 105 16.18 -25.62 21.97
C GLU A 105 16.31 -24.74 23.24
N ASP A 106 17.53 -24.41 23.67
CA ASP A 106 17.77 -23.61 24.89
C ASP A 106 17.55 -22.10 24.72
N ASP A 107 17.56 -21.56 23.49
CA ASP A 107 17.36 -20.13 23.27
C ASP A 107 15.95 -19.66 23.65
N SER A 108 14.95 -20.53 23.44
CA SER A 108 13.57 -20.23 23.85
C SER A 108 13.39 -20.24 25.37
N SER A 109 14.11 -21.15 26.06
CA SER A 109 14.16 -21.24 27.51
C SER A 109 14.92 -20.06 28.12
N PHE A 110 16.07 -19.69 27.54
CA PHE A 110 16.87 -18.55 27.96
C PHE A 110 16.10 -17.21 27.82
N LEU A 111 15.35 -17.03 26.72
CA LEU A 111 14.50 -15.86 26.54
C LEU A 111 13.34 -15.82 27.56
N ALA A 112 12.73 -16.96 27.87
CA ALA A 112 11.63 -17.02 28.85
C ALA A 112 12.13 -16.87 30.30
N GLU A 113 13.20 -17.56 30.67
CA GLU A 113 13.69 -17.66 32.05
C GLU A 113 14.63 -16.51 32.44
N ASN A 114 15.42 -15.97 31.53
CA ASN A 114 16.37 -14.89 31.86
C ASN A 114 15.94 -13.53 31.33
N TYR A 115 15.43 -13.45 30.09
CA TYR A 115 15.11 -12.16 29.49
C TYR A 115 13.82 -11.54 30.02
N VAL A 116 12.76 -12.33 30.28
CA VAL A 116 11.51 -11.81 30.86
C VAL A 116 11.73 -11.25 32.27
N PRO A 117 12.42 -11.95 33.20
CA PRO A 117 12.71 -11.37 34.52
C PRO A 117 13.62 -10.14 34.44
N LEU A 118 14.59 -10.12 33.52
CA LEU A 118 15.45 -8.94 33.29
C LEU A 118 14.63 -7.75 32.79
N MET A 119 13.66 -7.96 31.90
CA MET A 119 12.74 -6.92 31.43
C MET A 119 11.88 -6.39 32.57
N GLN A 120 11.31 -7.27 33.39
CA GLN A 120 10.55 -6.87 34.57
C GLN A 120 11.41 -6.10 35.58
N GLN A 121 12.67 -6.50 35.79
CA GLN A 121 13.62 -5.79 36.65
C GLN A 121 13.96 -4.40 36.08
N ARG A 122 14.20 -4.28 34.77
CA ARG A 122 14.44 -2.99 34.10
C ARG A 122 13.23 -2.07 34.19
N GLU A 123 12.02 -2.62 34.08
CA GLU A 123 10.79 -1.85 34.27
C GLU A 123 10.61 -1.39 35.72
N LYS A 124 10.84 -2.28 36.71
CA LYS A 124 10.86 -1.92 38.13
C LYS A 124 11.89 -0.83 38.44
N HIS A 125 13.09 -0.94 37.86
CA HIS A 125 14.14 0.05 38.01
C HIS A 125 13.77 1.39 37.37
N ARG A 126 13.13 1.40 36.19
CA ARG A 126 12.59 2.64 35.58
C ARG A 126 11.54 3.29 36.48
N LYS A 127 10.62 2.50 37.05
CA LYS A 127 9.60 3.00 38.00
C LYS A 127 10.26 3.60 39.25
N LEU A 128 11.24 2.90 39.84
CA LEU A 128 12.00 3.40 40.99
C LEU A 128 12.75 4.70 40.67
N LYS A 129 13.40 4.78 39.51
CA LYS A 129 14.10 6.00 39.09
C LYS A 129 13.16 7.18 38.89
N VAL A 130 11.92 6.94 38.44
CA VAL A 130 10.89 7.99 38.38
C VAL A 130 10.54 8.43 39.80
N VAL A 131 10.26 7.49 40.71
CA VAL A 131 9.94 7.79 42.12
C VAL A 131 11.08 8.56 42.79
N GLU A 132 12.32 8.14 42.61
CA GLU A 132 13.52 8.82 43.10
C GLU A 132 13.64 10.22 42.52
N SER A 133 13.47 10.38 41.20
CA SER A 133 13.51 11.69 40.55
C SER A 133 12.38 12.62 41.02
N THR A 134 11.20 12.08 41.35
CA THR A 134 10.10 12.85 41.93
C THR A 134 10.37 13.19 43.38
N TYR A 135 10.93 12.26 44.16
CA TYR A 135 11.32 12.49 45.54
C TYR A 135 12.37 13.59 45.64
N LEU A 136 13.44 13.53 44.82
CA LEU A 136 14.46 14.57 44.73
C LEU A 136 13.88 15.93 44.33
N LYS A 137 12.86 15.96 43.46
CA LYS A 137 12.16 17.21 43.11
C LYS A 137 11.32 17.74 44.25
N ILE A 138 10.66 16.88 45.02
CA ILE A 138 9.86 17.27 46.17
C ILE A 138 10.77 17.80 47.28
N THR A 139 11.89 17.12 47.57
CA THR A 139 12.86 17.57 48.57
C THR A 139 13.58 18.84 48.15
N ALA A 140 13.84 19.04 46.85
CA ALA A 140 14.42 20.29 46.34
C ALA A 140 13.40 21.45 46.25
N SER A 141 12.10 21.15 46.08
CA SER A 141 11.03 22.15 45.92
C SER A 141 10.21 22.32 47.20
N GLY A 142 10.86 22.17 48.37
CA GLY A 142 10.25 22.16 49.69
C GLY A 142 9.02 23.08 49.77
N ASP A 143 7.86 22.47 50.00
CA ASP A 143 6.60 23.09 50.41
C ASP A 143 5.62 23.63 49.34
N ALA A 144 5.82 23.39 48.04
CA ALA A 144 4.85 23.85 47.03
C ALA A 144 4.51 22.84 45.93
N ILE A 145 3.73 21.80 46.24
CA ILE A 145 3.15 20.95 45.19
C ILE A 145 1.68 20.65 45.52
N GLY A 146 0.78 21.51 45.03
CA GLY A 146 -0.67 21.29 44.99
C GLY A 146 -1.13 20.31 43.92
N GLU A 147 -0.21 19.70 43.17
CA GLU A 147 -0.52 18.65 42.19
C GLU A 147 -0.21 17.27 42.77
N SER A 148 -1.24 16.44 42.97
CA SER A 148 -1.07 15.08 43.45
C SER A 148 -0.04 14.32 42.61
N LEU A 149 0.89 13.66 43.27
CA LEU A 149 2.02 12.89 42.71
C LEU A 149 1.58 11.99 41.54
N ASP A 150 0.39 11.40 41.64
CA ASP A 150 -0.28 10.60 40.61
C ASP A 150 -0.45 11.34 39.25
N LYS A 151 -0.79 12.63 39.26
CA LYS A 151 -0.93 13.44 38.04
C LYS A 151 0.40 13.67 37.33
N THR A 152 1.48 13.85 38.10
CA THR A 152 2.83 14.04 37.52
C THR A 152 3.38 12.75 36.92
N ILE A 153 3.07 11.61 37.55
CA ILE A 153 3.42 10.27 37.06
C ILE A 153 2.65 9.96 35.77
N LYS A 154 1.32 10.19 35.74
CA LYS A 154 0.48 10.00 34.55
C LYS A 154 0.93 10.85 33.36
N ARG A 155 1.35 12.10 33.60
CA ARG A 155 1.86 12.99 32.54
C ARG A 155 3.20 12.54 31.95
N ARG A 156 4.08 11.88 32.74
CA ARG A 156 5.40 11.43 32.25
C ARG A 156 5.43 10.03 31.66
N ILE A 157 4.57 9.13 32.14
CA ILE A 157 4.55 7.72 31.73
C ILE A 157 3.50 7.47 30.63
N GLY A 158 2.53 8.37 30.47
CA GLY A 158 1.36 8.13 29.65
C GLY A 158 0.32 7.30 30.42
N GLU A 159 -0.95 7.46 30.06
CA GLU A 159 -2.04 6.68 30.64
C GLU A 159 -1.92 5.24 30.12
N LEU A 160 -1.62 4.28 31.01
CA LEU A 160 -1.66 2.87 30.65
C LEU A 160 -3.05 2.55 30.09
N PRO A 161 -3.16 1.80 28.98
CA PRO A 161 -4.45 1.35 28.50
C PRO A 161 -5.16 0.61 29.63
N ALA A 162 -6.33 1.11 30.02
CA ALA A 162 -7.09 0.53 31.11
C ALA A 162 -7.34 -0.96 30.79
N PRO A 163 -6.88 -1.91 31.64
CA PRO A 163 -7.39 -3.27 31.54
C PRO A 163 -8.91 -3.19 31.72
N PRO A 164 -9.69 -4.02 31.01
CA PRO A 164 -11.15 -4.01 31.13
C PRO A 164 -11.53 -4.08 32.60
N SER A 165 -12.20 -3.03 33.06
CA SER A 165 -12.45 -2.78 34.47
C SER A 165 -13.23 -3.95 35.08
N THR A 166 -12.59 -4.68 35.98
CA THR A 166 -13.24 -5.67 36.86
C THR A 166 -14.01 -5.01 38.01
N THR A 167 -14.27 -3.70 37.94
CA THR A 167 -14.92 -2.92 38.99
C THR A 167 -16.45 -3.04 39.03
N SER A 168 -17.07 -3.94 38.25
CA SER A 168 -18.48 -4.29 38.43
C SER A 168 -18.71 -5.49 39.37
N LEU A 169 -17.66 -6.03 40.00
CA LEU A 169 -17.73 -7.30 40.75
C LEU A 169 -17.64 -7.17 42.28
N SER A 170 -17.60 -5.95 42.83
CA SER A 170 -17.39 -5.77 44.28
C SER A 170 -18.62 -5.39 45.11
N ASP A 171 -19.84 -5.38 44.56
CA ASP A 171 -21.03 -5.07 45.38
C ASP A 171 -22.29 -5.87 45.04
N ARG A 172 -22.13 -7.15 44.70
CA ARG A 172 -23.28 -8.03 44.46
C ARG A 172 -23.26 -9.20 45.45
N GLU A 173 -24.27 -9.20 46.30
CA GLU A 173 -24.55 -10.17 47.36
C GLU A 173 -24.33 -11.63 46.89
N PRO A 174 -23.59 -12.46 47.66
CA PRO A 174 -23.06 -13.76 47.21
C PRO A 174 -24.08 -14.92 47.12
N GLY A 175 -25.39 -14.67 47.28
CA GLY A 175 -26.38 -15.75 47.45
C GLY A 175 -27.02 -16.30 46.17
N SER A 176 -27.28 -15.47 45.15
CA SER A 176 -28.12 -15.86 44.00
C SER A 176 -27.46 -15.70 42.63
N SER A 177 -26.43 -14.85 42.51
CA SER A 177 -25.77 -14.59 41.23
C SER A 177 -24.75 -15.68 40.86
N THR A 178 -24.19 -16.37 41.84
CA THR A 178 -23.16 -17.40 41.63
C THR A 178 -23.72 -18.61 40.89
N GLU A 179 -24.95 -19.04 41.19
CA GLU A 179 -25.61 -20.12 40.46
C GLU A 179 -25.95 -19.72 39.01
N TYR A 180 -26.39 -18.48 38.80
CA TYR A 180 -26.64 -17.94 37.47
C TYR A 180 -25.36 -17.91 36.62
N ASP A 181 -24.26 -17.42 37.20
CA ASP A 181 -22.95 -17.38 36.53
C ASP A 181 -22.39 -18.79 36.28
N LEU A 182 -22.63 -19.74 37.20
CA LEU A 182 -22.21 -21.13 37.04
C LEU A 182 -23.04 -21.84 35.95
N THR A 183 -24.33 -21.55 35.82
CA THR A 183 -25.15 -22.06 34.70
C THR A 183 -24.76 -21.43 33.37
N GLN A 184 -24.41 -20.14 33.34
CA GLN A 184 -23.89 -19.47 32.15
C GLN A 184 -22.53 -20.03 31.73
N LEU A 185 -21.64 -20.30 32.69
CA LEU A 185 -20.35 -20.95 32.46
C LEU A 185 -20.54 -22.38 31.96
N LYS A 186 -21.41 -23.18 32.59
CA LYS A 186 -21.76 -24.54 32.13
C LYS A 186 -22.30 -24.51 30.70
N ARG A 187 -23.17 -23.55 30.38
CA ARG A 187 -23.69 -23.36 29.01
C ARG A 187 -22.59 -22.98 28.03
N ALA A 188 -21.69 -22.08 28.42
CA ALA A 188 -20.55 -21.68 27.60
C ALA A 188 -19.61 -22.87 27.34
N ILE A 189 -19.27 -23.65 28.37
CA ILE A 189 -18.45 -24.85 28.26
C ILE A 189 -19.10 -25.90 27.36
N LEU A 190 -20.39 -26.17 27.52
CA LEU A 190 -21.12 -27.11 26.65
C LEU A 190 -21.15 -26.62 25.20
N SER A 191 -21.37 -25.32 24.98
CA SER A 191 -21.35 -24.75 23.63
C SER A 191 -19.96 -24.80 22.98
N ALA A 192 -18.90 -24.59 23.77
CA ALA A 192 -17.52 -24.71 23.30
C ALA A 192 -17.15 -26.16 22.98
N LYS A 193 -17.58 -27.12 23.83
CA LYS A 193 -17.39 -28.55 23.59
C LYS A 193 -18.14 -29.02 22.35
N GLN A 194 -19.36 -28.53 22.12
CA GLN A 194 -20.12 -28.82 20.91
C GLN A 194 -19.41 -28.30 19.66
N ARG A 195 -18.94 -27.04 19.68
CA ARG A 195 -18.14 -26.48 18.57
C ARG A 195 -16.86 -27.27 18.29
N LEU A 196 -16.20 -27.76 19.34
CA LEU A 196 -15.00 -28.58 19.21
C LEU A 196 -15.33 -29.93 18.57
N GLU A 197 -16.39 -30.61 19.02
CA GLU A 197 -16.84 -31.86 18.40
C GLU A 197 -17.32 -31.65 16.95
N ASP A 198 -17.99 -30.54 16.64
CA ASP A 198 -18.38 -30.20 15.26
C ASP A 198 -17.17 -29.96 14.36
N ASN A 199 -16.13 -29.27 14.86
CA ASN A 199 -14.85 -29.12 14.16
C ASN A 199 -14.10 -30.44 14.03
N ARG A 200 -14.15 -31.30 15.04
CA ARG A 200 -13.55 -32.64 15.02
C ARG A 200 -14.27 -33.55 14.03
N ARG A 201 -15.60 -33.46 13.93
CA ARG A 201 -16.42 -34.16 12.93
C ARG A 201 -16.15 -33.63 11.54
N ARG A 202 -16.03 -32.30 11.36
CA ARG A 202 -15.62 -31.68 10.09
C ARG A 202 -14.23 -32.14 9.66
N SER A 203 -13.26 -32.14 10.56
CA SER A 203 -11.90 -32.65 10.31
C SER A 203 -11.91 -34.14 9.95
N LYS A 204 -12.70 -34.96 10.65
CA LYS A 204 -12.86 -36.38 10.31
C LYS A 204 -13.60 -36.61 8.99
N SER A 205 -14.57 -35.77 8.62
CA SER A 205 -15.27 -35.86 7.33
C SER A 205 -14.40 -35.40 6.16
N VAL A 206 -13.52 -34.42 6.38
CA VAL A 206 -12.52 -33.98 5.39
C VAL A 206 -11.46 -35.08 5.20
N ASN A 207 -11.09 -35.80 6.25
CA ASN A 207 -10.18 -36.95 6.17
C ASN A 207 -10.87 -38.26 5.72
N GLY A 208 -12.18 -38.26 5.49
CA GLY A 208 -12.96 -39.45 5.15
C GLY A 208 -13.11 -39.72 3.65
N ILE A 209 -12.64 -38.81 2.79
CA ILE A 209 -12.73 -38.95 1.33
C ILE A 209 -11.32 -39.09 0.78
N GLY A 210 -10.88 -40.35 0.62
CA GLY A 210 -9.90 -40.77 -0.37
C GLY A 210 -8.50 -40.16 -0.32
N GLY A 211 -7.56 -40.90 0.30
CA GLY A 211 -6.13 -40.76 0.05
C GLY A 211 -5.39 -40.03 1.16
N GLY A 212 -4.54 -40.76 1.89
CA GLY A 212 -3.58 -40.18 2.83
C GLY A 212 -2.57 -39.31 2.08
N SER A 213 -2.89 -38.03 1.89
CA SER A 213 -1.87 -37.01 1.74
C SER A 213 -1.43 -36.64 3.14
N ASP A 214 -0.23 -37.09 3.51
CA ASP A 214 0.42 -36.73 4.77
C ASP A 214 0.29 -35.23 5.00
N SER A 215 -0.40 -34.78 6.05
CA SER A 215 -0.47 -33.34 6.38
C SER A 215 0.92 -32.71 6.53
N ARG A 216 1.96 -33.53 6.76
CA ARG A 216 3.37 -33.14 6.73
C ARG A 216 3.90 -32.84 5.32
N SER A 217 3.45 -33.53 4.28
CA SER A 217 3.84 -33.23 2.89
C SER A 217 3.17 -31.94 2.42
N GLU A 218 1.93 -31.68 2.83
CA GLU A 218 1.24 -30.41 2.56
C GLU A 218 1.90 -29.24 3.28
N LEU A 219 2.28 -29.40 4.56
CA LEU A 219 3.04 -28.38 5.28
C LEU A 219 4.41 -28.13 4.66
N ARG A 220 5.11 -29.17 4.19
CA ARG A 220 6.38 -29.02 3.46
C ARG A 220 6.19 -28.36 2.11
N ALA A 221 5.12 -28.66 1.38
CA ALA A 221 4.78 -27.99 0.15
C ALA A 221 4.49 -26.51 0.40
N LEU A 222 3.71 -26.18 1.44
CA LEU A 222 3.40 -24.81 1.82
C LEU A 222 4.65 -24.03 2.26
N GLN A 223 5.52 -24.66 3.05
CA GLN A 223 6.79 -24.08 3.47
C GLN A 223 7.73 -23.86 2.27
N LYS A 224 7.75 -24.79 1.31
CA LYS A 224 8.49 -24.63 0.06
C LYS A 224 7.95 -23.49 -0.78
N THR A 225 6.63 -23.39 -0.95
CA THR A 225 6.01 -22.26 -1.67
C THR A 225 6.24 -20.93 -0.97
N HIS A 226 6.23 -20.90 0.36
CA HIS A 226 6.51 -19.71 1.14
C HIS A 226 7.96 -19.26 0.93
N ASN A 227 8.91 -20.19 1.03
CA ASN A 227 10.32 -19.90 0.81
C ASN A 227 10.55 -19.41 -0.63
N GLU A 228 9.94 -20.05 -1.64
CA GLU A 228 10.05 -19.65 -3.04
C GLU A 228 9.46 -18.26 -3.32
N LEU A 229 8.32 -17.93 -2.69
CA LEU A 229 7.73 -16.59 -2.75
C LEU A 229 8.62 -15.57 -2.04
N THR A 230 9.28 -15.95 -0.95
CA THR A 230 10.23 -15.10 -0.22
C THR A 230 11.46 -14.81 -1.08
N THR A 231 12.09 -15.83 -1.68
CA THR A 231 13.20 -15.60 -2.62
C THR A 231 12.75 -14.82 -3.86
N TRP A 232 11.54 -15.05 -4.37
CA TRP A 232 11.00 -14.25 -5.46
C TRP A 232 10.83 -12.78 -5.05
N MET A 233 10.27 -12.49 -3.88
CA MET A 233 10.18 -11.12 -3.36
C MET A 233 11.56 -10.50 -3.12
N GLU A 234 12.50 -11.24 -2.54
CA GLU A 234 13.86 -10.75 -2.30
C GLU A 234 14.59 -10.43 -3.62
N THR A 235 14.41 -11.25 -4.66
CA THR A 235 14.97 -11.00 -5.99
C THR A 235 14.28 -9.84 -6.71
N GLN A 236 12.96 -9.67 -6.55
CA GLN A 236 12.28 -8.48 -7.05
C GLN A 236 12.76 -7.21 -6.32
N LEU A 237 12.95 -7.28 -4.99
CA LEU A 237 13.45 -6.17 -4.21
C LEU A 237 14.92 -5.84 -4.52
N SER A 238 15.76 -6.84 -4.81
CA SER A 238 17.13 -6.59 -5.26
C SER A 238 17.17 -5.94 -6.64
N LEU A 239 16.32 -6.37 -7.58
CA LEU A 239 16.20 -5.72 -8.90
C LEU A 239 15.79 -4.25 -8.77
N ILE A 240 14.84 -3.93 -7.88
CA ILE A 240 14.40 -2.55 -7.64
C ILE A 240 15.56 -1.72 -7.04
N SER A 241 16.34 -2.30 -6.13
CA SER A 241 17.52 -1.65 -5.54
C SER A 241 18.64 -1.39 -6.56
N GLU A 242 18.81 -2.24 -7.58
CA GLU A 242 19.79 -2.06 -8.66
C GLU A 242 19.34 -1.02 -9.70
N VAL A 243 18.04 -0.90 -9.94
CA VAL A 243 17.46 0.13 -10.84
C VAL A 243 17.55 1.54 -10.23
N ASP A 244 17.42 1.67 -8.91
CA ASP A 244 17.57 2.97 -8.21
C ASP A 244 19.04 3.40 -8.05
N SER A 245 20.00 2.49 -8.21
CA SER A 245 21.45 2.80 -8.14
C SER A 245 22.11 3.02 -9.50
N SER A 246 21.46 2.63 -10.60
CA SER A 246 21.98 2.81 -11.97
C SER A 246 21.48 4.07 -12.68
N SER A 247 20.62 4.87 -12.06
CA SER A 247 20.09 6.13 -12.62
C SER A 247 20.91 7.37 -12.26
N LYS A 248 22.14 7.20 -11.75
CA LYS A 248 23.03 8.30 -11.35
C LYS A 248 24.49 8.08 -11.76
N GLU A 249 24.77 8.19 -13.05
CA GLU A 249 25.94 8.88 -13.61
C GLU A 249 25.99 8.67 -15.12
N GLY A 250 25.94 9.77 -15.87
CA GLY A 250 26.34 9.76 -17.27
C GLY A 250 27.85 9.82 -17.37
N SER A 251 28.44 8.94 -18.17
CA SER A 251 29.58 9.29 -19.01
C SER A 251 29.76 8.21 -20.07
N GLU A 252 29.98 8.67 -21.30
CA GLU A 252 30.50 7.91 -22.41
C GLU A 252 31.78 7.17 -21.98
N ASP A 253 31.91 5.88 -22.28
CA ASP A 253 32.96 5.44 -23.20
C ASP A 253 32.78 4.00 -23.67
N SER A 254 33.31 3.75 -24.85
CA SER A 254 33.15 2.52 -25.61
C SER A 254 34.31 1.53 -25.41
N LYS A 255 33.95 0.24 -25.53
CA LYS A 255 34.80 -0.95 -25.80
C LYS A 255 35.54 -1.63 -24.65
N SER A 256 35.55 -2.96 -24.80
CA SER A 256 36.38 -3.97 -24.13
C SER A 256 35.82 -4.60 -22.85
N LEU A 257 35.03 -5.66 -23.01
CA LEU A 257 35.32 -6.98 -22.41
C LEU A 257 34.38 -8.04 -22.98
N LYS A 258 34.79 -8.58 -24.14
CA LYS A 258 34.42 -9.93 -24.58
C LYS A 258 35.31 -10.90 -23.79
N SER A 259 34.70 -11.97 -23.25
CA SER A 259 35.31 -13.12 -22.56
C SER A 259 35.06 -13.11 -21.05
N LEU A 260 34.10 -13.97 -20.66
CA LEU A 260 33.79 -14.62 -19.37
C LEU A 260 32.26 -14.78 -19.31
N SER A 261 31.66 -15.52 -20.25
CA SER A 261 31.18 -16.91 -20.05
C SER A 261 30.42 -17.14 -18.74
N GLU A 262 29.09 -17.19 -18.89
CA GLU A 262 28.21 -18.20 -18.31
C GLU A 262 28.15 -18.33 -16.78
N SER A 263 27.26 -17.56 -16.16
CA SER A 263 26.42 -18.04 -15.05
C SER A 263 25.52 -16.92 -14.53
N SER A 264 24.21 -17.11 -14.72
CA SER A 264 23.12 -16.50 -13.93
C SER A 264 22.69 -15.06 -14.24
N GLY A 265 21.57 -14.94 -14.97
CA GLY A 265 20.37 -14.39 -14.34
C GLY A 265 19.74 -13.12 -14.90
N ALA A 266 20.36 -12.43 -15.86
CA ALA A 266 19.68 -11.37 -16.59
C ALA A 266 18.87 -11.98 -17.73
N VAL A 267 17.58 -12.24 -17.51
CA VAL A 267 16.65 -12.60 -18.59
C VAL A 267 16.47 -11.35 -19.46
N SER A 268 17.43 -11.11 -20.33
CA SER A 268 17.20 -10.33 -21.54
C SER A 268 16.21 -11.17 -22.34
N HIS A 269 14.91 -10.90 -22.18
CA HIS A 269 13.89 -11.59 -22.96
C HIS A 269 14.29 -11.48 -24.43
N SER A 270 14.62 -12.62 -25.04
CA SER A 270 14.95 -12.64 -26.46
C SER A 270 13.73 -12.08 -27.20
N THR A 271 13.94 -11.41 -28.32
CA THR A 271 12.83 -10.97 -29.17
C THR A 271 11.92 -12.15 -29.54
N GLU A 272 12.47 -13.37 -29.57
CA GLU A 272 11.71 -14.61 -29.73
C GLU A 272 10.82 -14.94 -28.53
N ASP A 273 11.27 -14.69 -27.30
CA ASP A 273 10.46 -14.89 -26.10
C ASP A 273 9.27 -13.93 -26.09
N ILE A 274 9.51 -12.65 -26.41
CA ILE A 274 8.45 -11.62 -26.50
C ILE A 274 7.44 -12.00 -27.59
N ASN A 275 7.91 -12.47 -28.75
CA ASN A 275 7.03 -12.95 -29.81
C ASN A 275 6.22 -14.17 -29.38
N SER A 276 6.83 -15.13 -28.67
CA SER A 276 6.13 -16.32 -28.16
C SER A 276 5.08 -15.98 -27.11
N LEU A 277 5.37 -15.02 -26.22
CA LEU A 277 4.41 -14.48 -25.25
C LEU A 277 3.26 -13.73 -25.95
N TYR A 278 3.56 -13.02 -27.05
CA TYR A 278 2.55 -12.32 -27.83
C TYR A 278 1.65 -13.30 -28.61
N GLU A 279 2.22 -14.37 -29.18
CA GLU A 279 1.46 -15.46 -29.79
C GLU A 279 0.57 -16.17 -28.76
N GLN A 280 1.12 -16.46 -27.57
CA GLN A 280 0.35 -17.08 -26.48
C GLN A 280 -0.80 -16.18 -25.99
N TYR A 281 -0.56 -14.86 -25.93
CA TYR A 281 -1.59 -13.88 -25.64
C TYR A 281 -2.68 -13.84 -26.72
N LEU A 282 -2.30 -13.88 -28.01
CA LEU A 282 -3.24 -13.93 -29.13
C LEU A 282 -4.06 -15.22 -29.12
N GLU A 283 -3.44 -16.37 -28.87
CA GLU A 283 -4.16 -17.64 -28.71
C GLU A 283 -5.13 -17.60 -27.54
N ALA A 284 -4.71 -17.09 -26.38
CA ALA A 284 -5.59 -16.96 -25.22
C ALA A 284 -6.78 -16.05 -25.52
N ARG A 285 -6.54 -14.96 -26.26
CA ARG A 285 -7.59 -14.03 -26.70
C ARG A 285 -8.52 -14.66 -27.73
N GLN A 286 -7.99 -15.46 -28.64
CA GLN A 286 -8.80 -16.20 -29.61
C GLN A 286 -9.63 -17.28 -28.92
N ARG A 287 -9.06 -18.04 -27.97
CA ARG A 287 -9.80 -18.99 -27.13
C ARG A 287 -10.89 -18.28 -26.33
N LEU A 288 -10.62 -17.09 -25.78
CA LEU A 288 -11.63 -16.31 -25.07
C LEU A 288 -12.75 -15.86 -26.01
N LEU A 289 -12.41 -15.32 -27.18
CA LEU A 289 -13.39 -14.95 -28.20
C LEU A 289 -14.20 -16.15 -28.68
N ASP A 290 -13.56 -17.31 -28.86
CA ASP A 290 -14.24 -18.56 -29.19
C ASP A 290 -15.16 -18.96 -28.04
N THR A 291 -14.75 -18.89 -26.77
CA THR A 291 -15.65 -19.19 -25.64
C THR A 291 -16.78 -18.18 -25.48
N VAL A 292 -16.62 -16.95 -25.95
CA VAL A 292 -17.69 -15.92 -25.95
C VAL A 292 -18.60 -16.07 -27.17
N ALA A 293 -18.07 -16.48 -28.32
CA ALA A 293 -18.82 -16.75 -29.55
C ALA A 293 -19.52 -18.12 -29.52
N THR A 294 -18.93 -19.11 -28.84
CA THR A 294 -19.49 -20.45 -28.56
C THR A 294 -20.11 -20.54 -27.17
N ALA A 295 -20.11 -19.45 -26.39
CA ALA A 295 -21.02 -19.34 -25.25
C ALA A 295 -22.39 -19.65 -25.83
N PRO A 296 -23.10 -20.68 -25.31
CA PRO A 296 -24.38 -21.06 -25.87
C PRO A 296 -25.26 -19.83 -25.73
N GLY A 297 -25.40 -19.11 -26.84
CA GLY A 297 -26.53 -18.25 -27.07
C GLY A 297 -27.70 -19.13 -26.71
N ILE A 298 -28.44 -18.70 -25.69
CA ILE A 298 -29.78 -19.19 -25.45
C ILE A 298 -30.46 -18.99 -26.79
N ALA A 299 -30.51 -20.08 -27.57
CA ALA A 299 -31.28 -20.16 -28.77
C ALA A 299 -32.72 -20.02 -28.26
N LEU A 300 -33.20 -18.77 -28.29
CA LEU A 300 -34.58 -18.49 -28.60
C LEU A 300 -34.79 -19.05 -30.00
N ASP A 301 -34.93 -20.37 -30.11
CA ASP A 301 -35.47 -21.03 -31.28
C ASP A 301 -36.92 -20.56 -31.37
N SER A 302 -37.05 -19.48 -32.14
CA SER A 302 -38.26 -19.02 -32.79
C SER A 302 -38.99 -20.24 -33.34
N ALA A 303 -40.03 -20.64 -32.62
CA ALA A 303 -41.11 -21.47 -33.10
C ALA A 303 -41.54 -21.03 -34.50
N ASN A 304 -41.12 -21.77 -35.52
CA ASN A 304 -41.73 -21.79 -36.86
C ASN A 304 -41.28 -23.07 -37.58
N SER A 305 -41.71 -24.22 -37.07
CA SER A 305 -41.94 -25.38 -37.94
C SER A 305 -43.43 -25.63 -38.00
N ARG A 306 -44.02 -25.09 -39.07
CA ARG A 306 -45.29 -25.54 -39.61
C ARG A 306 -45.09 -26.97 -40.09
N ASP A 307 -45.72 -27.94 -39.45
CA ASP A 307 -46.32 -29.11 -40.11
C ASP A 307 -46.93 -30.07 -39.08
N HIS A 308 -48.08 -29.71 -38.52
CA HIS A 308 -49.04 -30.69 -38.00
C HIS A 308 -50.46 -30.29 -38.41
N GLN A 309 -50.73 -30.38 -39.71
CA GLN A 309 -52.08 -30.73 -40.16
C GLN A 309 -52.32 -32.22 -39.89
N ARG A 310 -52.98 -32.55 -38.78
CA ARG A 310 -54.03 -33.59 -38.77
C ARG A 310 -54.82 -33.60 -37.46
N ARG A 311 -56.10 -33.23 -37.61
CA ARG A 311 -57.28 -33.68 -36.86
C ARG A 311 -57.12 -33.94 -35.36
N ALA A 312 -57.71 -33.05 -34.56
CA ALA A 312 -58.76 -33.42 -33.61
C ALA A 312 -59.43 -32.15 -33.08
N SER A 313 -60.46 -31.70 -33.78
CA SER A 313 -61.48 -30.81 -33.26
C SER A 313 -62.27 -31.57 -32.19
N GLU A 314 -61.78 -31.63 -30.95
CA GLU A 314 -62.54 -32.12 -29.77
C GLU A 314 -61.87 -31.86 -28.40
N ALA A 315 -60.87 -30.98 -28.29
CA ALA A 315 -60.14 -30.72 -27.03
C ALA A 315 -60.35 -29.32 -26.42
N LEU A 316 -61.33 -28.55 -26.90
CA LEU A 316 -61.57 -27.18 -26.39
C LEU A 316 -62.32 -27.14 -25.03
N ASP A 317 -62.95 -28.23 -24.60
CA ASP A 317 -63.72 -28.28 -23.34
C ASP A 317 -62.98 -28.96 -22.17
N ALA A 318 -61.79 -29.53 -22.40
CA ALA A 318 -60.96 -30.12 -21.33
C ALA A 318 -59.96 -29.12 -20.72
N GLN A 319 -59.65 -28.02 -21.42
CA GLN A 319 -58.67 -27.03 -20.99
C GLN A 319 -59.19 -26.06 -19.91
N GLN A 320 -60.50 -26.01 -19.67
CA GLN A 320 -61.13 -25.08 -18.71
C GLN A 320 -61.09 -25.55 -17.24
N ARG A 321 -60.50 -26.73 -16.96
CA ARG A 321 -60.25 -27.21 -15.59
C ARG A 321 -58.77 -27.47 -15.29
N ALA A 322 -57.84 -27.04 -16.14
CA ALA A 322 -56.43 -27.03 -15.77
C ALA A 322 -56.25 -25.95 -14.69
N SER A 323 -56.16 -26.39 -13.44
CA SER A 323 -55.92 -25.54 -12.28
C SER A 323 -54.70 -24.65 -12.58
N GLY A 324 -54.77 -23.34 -12.33
CA GLY A 324 -53.71 -22.39 -12.72
C GLY A 324 -52.29 -22.76 -12.23
N SER A 325 -52.19 -23.70 -11.27
CA SER A 325 -50.96 -24.37 -10.86
C SER A 325 -50.28 -25.19 -11.97
N GLU A 326 -51.02 -25.90 -12.83
CA GLU A 326 -50.45 -26.75 -13.89
C GLU A 326 -49.80 -25.92 -15.01
N ILE A 327 -50.29 -24.69 -15.22
CA ILE A 327 -49.75 -23.74 -16.21
C ILE A 327 -48.43 -23.12 -15.70
N LEU A 328 -48.24 -23.01 -14.38
CA LEU A 328 -47.06 -22.37 -13.78
C LEU A 328 -45.89 -23.33 -13.52
N LEU A 329 -46.15 -24.64 -13.40
CA LEU A 329 -45.12 -25.65 -13.15
C LEU A 329 -43.93 -25.61 -14.14
N PRO A 330 -44.10 -25.46 -15.46
CA PRO A 330 -42.96 -25.41 -16.38
C PRO A 330 -42.09 -24.16 -16.24
N TYR A 331 -42.61 -23.06 -15.67
CA TYR A 331 -41.86 -21.81 -15.47
C TYR A 331 -41.17 -21.71 -14.11
N LEU A 332 -41.49 -22.59 -13.16
CA LEU A 332 -40.81 -22.65 -11.86
C LEU A 332 -39.28 -22.81 -11.94
N PRO A 333 -38.70 -23.72 -12.77
CA PRO A 333 -37.25 -23.84 -12.84
C PRO A 333 -36.58 -22.55 -13.31
N ASP A 334 -37.17 -21.85 -14.27
CA ASP A 334 -36.67 -20.56 -14.75
C ASP A 334 -36.74 -19.50 -13.66
N LEU A 335 -37.86 -19.43 -12.93
CA LEU A 335 -38.04 -18.49 -11.82
C LEU A 335 -37.08 -18.77 -10.65
N ILE A 336 -36.84 -20.04 -10.34
CA ILE A 336 -35.87 -20.46 -9.32
C ILE A 336 -34.45 -20.10 -9.78
N SER A 337 -34.11 -20.34 -11.04
CA SER A 337 -32.80 -19.98 -11.59
C SER A 337 -32.59 -18.46 -11.58
N ALA A 338 -33.63 -17.67 -11.87
CA ALA A 338 -33.59 -16.22 -11.83
C ALA A 338 -33.37 -15.71 -10.39
N LYS A 339 -34.09 -16.27 -9.42
CA LYS A 339 -33.90 -15.97 -8.00
C LYS A 339 -32.49 -16.35 -7.51
N GLN A 340 -31.95 -17.48 -7.97
CA GLN A 340 -30.60 -17.91 -7.60
C GLN A 340 -29.53 -16.99 -8.20
N ARG A 341 -29.73 -16.50 -9.44
CA ARG A 341 -28.89 -15.47 -10.07
C ARG A 341 -28.97 -14.13 -9.35
N GLU A 342 -30.16 -13.72 -8.90
CA GLU A 342 -30.33 -12.50 -8.11
C GLU A 342 -29.56 -12.62 -6.78
N GLN A 343 -29.68 -13.76 -6.10
CA GLN A 343 -28.98 -14.00 -4.84
C GLN A 343 -27.45 -14.01 -5.01
N SER A 344 -26.93 -14.64 -6.09
CA SER A 344 -25.49 -14.64 -6.35
C SER A 344 -24.96 -13.25 -6.69
N LEU A 345 -25.71 -12.45 -7.46
CA LEU A 345 -25.37 -11.06 -7.77
C LEU A 345 -25.37 -10.19 -6.51
N LEU A 346 -26.37 -10.34 -5.63
CA LEU A 346 -26.39 -9.66 -4.34
C LEU A 346 -25.17 -10.01 -3.48
N GLN A 347 -24.80 -11.29 -3.43
CA GLN A 347 -23.60 -11.74 -2.70
C GLN A 347 -22.32 -11.14 -3.28
N GLN A 348 -22.17 -11.13 -4.61
CA GLN A 348 -21.02 -10.53 -5.29
C GLN A 348 -20.95 -9.00 -5.06
N SER A 349 -22.10 -8.33 -5.07
CA SER A 349 -22.18 -6.88 -4.77
C SER A 349 -21.81 -6.57 -3.32
N ALA A 350 -22.22 -7.41 -2.36
CA ALA A 350 -21.85 -7.25 -0.96
C ALA A 350 -20.37 -7.52 -0.73
N HIS A 351 -19.81 -8.52 -1.42
CA HIS A 351 -18.39 -8.85 -1.36
C HIS A 351 -17.52 -7.71 -1.90
N SER A 352 -17.84 -7.17 -3.09
CA SER A 352 -17.11 -6.05 -3.68
C SER A 352 -17.17 -4.79 -2.79
N ARG A 353 -18.33 -4.46 -2.23
CA ARG A 353 -18.45 -3.35 -1.26
C ARG A 353 -17.56 -3.52 -0.03
N ARG A 354 -17.46 -4.74 0.51
CA ARG A 354 -16.55 -5.04 1.65
C ARG A 354 -15.09 -4.90 1.24
N GLN A 355 -14.71 -5.38 0.07
CA GLN A 355 -13.33 -5.24 -0.42
C GLN A 355 -12.95 -3.77 -0.64
N ILE A 356 -13.86 -2.96 -1.22
CA ILE A 356 -13.64 -1.52 -1.38
C ILE A 356 -13.48 -0.84 -0.02
N ALA A 357 -14.38 -1.11 0.93
CA ALA A 357 -14.26 -0.53 2.28
C ALA A 357 -12.97 -0.93 3.01
N SER A 358 -12.51 -2.18 2.82
CA SER A 358 -11.24 -2.67 3.36
C SER A 358 -10.03 -1.97 2.72
N ALA A 359 -10.05 -1.80 1.40
CA ALA A 359 -9.01 -1.09 0.68
C ALA A 359 -8.97 0.40 1.08
N GLU A 360 -10.12 1.05 1.21
CA GLU A 360 -10.23 2.42 1.71
C GLU A 360 -9.69 2.55 3.14
N ALA A 361 -10.03 1.63 4.04
CA ALA A 361 -9.49 1.64 5.40
C ALA A 361 -7.96 1.46 5.40
N HIS A 362 -7.44 0.58 4.55
CA HIS A 362 -6.00 0.37 4.39
C HIS A 362 -5.30 1.62 3.85
N THR A 363 -5.81 2.23 2.77
CA THR A 363 -5.24 3.47 2.23
C THR A 363 -5.26 4.61 3.24
N LYS A 364 -6.35 4.76 4.01
CA LYS A 364 -6.42 5.74 5.11
C LYS A 364 -5.34 5.47 6.16
N ALA A 365 -5.15 4.22 6.57
CA ALA A 365 -4.12 3.86 7.54
C ALA A 365 -2.69 4.12 7.02
N VAL A 366 -2.43 3.84 5.74
CA VAL A 366 -1.15 4.14 5.10
C VAL A 366 -0.94 5.64 4.99
N LEU A 367 -1.95 6.42 4.59
CA LEU A 367 -1.85 7.88 4.52
C LEU A 367 -1.64 8.51 5.89
N THR A 368 -2.31 8.03 6.94
CA THR A 368 -2.05 8.51 8.31
C THR A 368 -0.63 8.15 8.75
N ARG A 369 -0.16 6.94 8.45
CA ARG A 369 1.20 6.52 8.76
C ARG A 369 2.24 7.36 8.01
N LEU A 370 2.05 7.60 6.72
CA LEU A 370 2.93 8.47 5.93
C LEU A 370 2.90 9.91 6.43
N ALA A 371 1.74 10.41 6.87
CA ALA A 371 1.65 11.72 7.49
C ALA A 371 2.45 11.78 8.80
N ASP A 372 2.34 10.74 9.64
CA ASP A 372 3.08 10.61 10.90
C ASP A 372 4.60 10.42 10.70
N GLU A 373 5.01 9.69 9.65
CA GLU A 373 6.41 9.43 9.30
C GLU A 373 7.05 10.57 8.49
N SER A 374 6.26 11.41 7.82
CA SER A 374 6.78 12.57 7.10
C SER A 374 7.22 13.64 8.10
N HIS A 375 8.51 13.65 8.43
CA HIS A 375 9.16 14.70 9.22
C HIS A 375 9.10 16.10 8.58
N LEU A 376 8.52 16.24 7.38
CA LEU A 376 8.19 17.52 6.74
C LEU A 376 6.91 18.17 7.31
N VAL A 377 6.07 17.42 8.03
CA VAL A 377 4.95 17.97 8.80
C VAL A 377 5.34 17.93 10.27
N GLN A 378 5.74 19.08 10.82
CA GLN A 378 6.12 19.17 12.22
C GLN A 378 4.97 18.71 13.13
N PRO A 379 5.18 17.73 14.02
CA PRO A 379 4.14 17.23 14.95
C PRO A 379 3.69 18.29 15.97
N GLU A 380 4.45 19.39 16.11
CA GLU A 380 4.09 20.55 16.94
C GLU A 380 2.84 21.30 16.43
N LEU A 381 2.44 21.11 15.17
CA LEU A 381 1.20 21.68 14.61
C LEU A 381 -0.05 20.81 14.87
N SER A 382 0.11 19.56 15.33
CA SER A 382 -1.00 18.65 15.66
C SER A 382 -1.49 18.75 17.11
N ARG A 383 -0.84 19.57 17.95
CA ARG A 383 -1.33 19.90 19.31
C ARG A 383 -2.19 21.17 19.38
N GLY A 384 -2.31 21.91 18.27
CA GLY A 384 -3.26 23.01 18.10
C GLY A 384 -4.49 22.56 17.31
N SER A 385 -5.64 23.19 17.59
CA SER A 385 -6.94 22.99 16.91
C SER A 385 -6.84 22.63 15.42
N PRO A 386 -7.60 21.63 14.93
CA PRO A 386 -7.23 20.83 13.77
C PRO A 386 -7.28 21.63 12.47
N ARG A 387 -6.11 21.76 11.82
CA ARG A 387 -5.94 22.25 10.45
C ARG A 387 -6.45 21.28 9.38
N GLY A 388 -7.08 20.16 9.77
CA GLY A 388 -7.81 19.26 8.87
C GLY A 388 -8.93 19.96 8.09
N ARG A 389 -9.34 21.17 8.50
CA ARG A 389 -10.32 21.99 7.77
C ARG A 389 -9.78 22.53 6.44
N ASP A 390 -8.48 22.86 6.37
CA ASP A 390 -7.87 23.35 5.13
C ASP A 390 -7.66 22.20 4.13
N TRP A 391 -7.27 21.03 4.65
CA TRP A 391 -7.17 19.81 3.86
C TRP A 391 -8.55 19.30 3.42
N ALA A 392 -9.57 19.39 4.28
CA ALA A 392 -10.94 19.06 3.91
C ALA A 392 -11.50 20.02 2.86
N LYS A 393 -11.17 21.32 2.94
CA LYS A 393 -11.51 22.30 1.90
C LYS A 393 -10.81 21.98 0.59
N ALA A 394 -9.50 21.80 0.59
CA ALA A 394 -8.73 21.43 -0.60
C ALA A 394 -9.23 20.12 -1.22
N ALA A 395 -9.56 19.11 -0.41
CA ALA A 395 -10.14 17.86 -0.87
C ALA A 395 -11.55 18.06 -1.46
N SER A 396 -12.38 18.91 -0.85
CA SER A 396 -13.71 19.23 -1.38
C SER A 396 -13.65 20.03 -2.70
N GLU A 397 -12.66 20.91 -2.85
CA GLU A 397 -12.38 21.67 -4.05
C GLU A 397 -11.85 20.77 -5.17
N ALA A 398 -10.93 19.84 -4.85
CA ALA A 398 -10.46 18.84 -5.81
C ALA A 398 -11.58 17.87 -6.24
N SER A 399 -12.46 17.48 -5.31
CA SER A 399 -13.63 16.64 -5.62
C SER A 399 -14.62 17.35 -6.55
N SER A 400 -14.93 18.62 -6.30
CA SER A 400 -15.81 19.39 -7.19
C SER A 400 -15.17 19.62 -8.57
N ALA A 401 -13.85 19.87 -8.62
CA ALA A 401 -13.10 20.00 -9.88
C ALA A 401 -13.11 18.69 -10.71
N THR A 402 -12.95 17.54 -10.06
CA THR A 402 -12.98 16.24 -10.76
C THR A 402 -14.39 15.88 -11.24
N ILE A 403 -15.43 16.15 -10.44
CA ILE A 403 -16.83 15.95 -10.85
C ILE A 403 -17.17 16.81 -12.06
N THR A 404 -16.76 18.09 -12.06
CA THR A 404 -17.02 18.99 -13.20
C THR A 404 -16.29 18.53 -14.45
N ALA A 405 -15.00 18.17 -14.34
CA ALA A 405 -14.23 17.62 -15.46
C ALA A 405 -14.81 16.31 -16.01
N ALA A 406 -15.24 15.39 -15.15
CA ALA A 406 -15.90 14.15 -15.56
C ALA A 406 -17.24 14.42 -16.27
N SER A 407 -18.06 15.33 -15.73
CA SER A 407 -19.33 15.71 -16.35
C SER A 407 -19.15 16.35 -17.72
N GLN A 408 -18.11 17.17 -17.91
CA GLN A 408 -17.77 17.76 -19.20
C GLN A 408 -17.34 16.67 -20.20
N ARG A 409 -16.53 15.71 -19.78
CA ARG A 409 -16.13 14.57 -20.64
C ARG A 409 -17.32 13.70 -21.03
N ILE A 410 -18.26 13.44 -20.11
CA ILE A 410 -19.48 12.69 -20.42
C ILE A 410 -20.32 13.45 -21.45
N LYS A 411 -20.52 14.77 -21.28
CA LYS A 411 -21.24 15.60 -22.26
C LYS A 411 -20.57 15.61 -23.63
N ALA A 412 -19.24 15.73 -23.66
CA ALA A 412 -18.48 15.67 -24.91
C ALA A 412 -18.59 14.29 -25.58
N GLY A 413 -18.52 13.22 -24.79
CA GLY A 413 -18.72 11.85 -25.28
C GLY A 413 -20.13 11.63 -25.83
N GLN A 414 -21.15 12.16 -25.16
CA GLN A 414 -22.54 12.08 -25.62
C GLN A 414 -22.74 12.86 -26.94
N ALA A 415 -22.23 14.09 -27.03
CA ALA A 415 -22.28 14.85 -28.27
C ALA A 415 -21.56 14.14 -29.43
N SER A 416 -20.43 13.48 -29.16
CA SER A 416 -19.73 12.66 -30.15
C SER A 416 -20.54 11.43 -30.56
N ALA A 417 -21.25 10.79 -29.63
CA ALA A 417 -22.10 9.64 -29.92
C ALA A 417 -23.33 10.03 -30.74
N ASP A 418 -23.95 11.18 -30.43
CA ASP A 418 -25.07 11.73 -31.18
C ASP A 418 -24.64 12.13 -32.60
N ALA A 419 -23.49 12.78 -32.76
CA ALA A 419 -22.93 13.09 -34.09
C ALA A 419 -22.63 11.83 -34.91
N ALA A 420 -22.11 10.78 -34.27
CA ALA A 420 -21.91 9.48 -34.92
C ALA A 420 -23.25 8.85 -35.33
N ARG A 421 -24.27 8.92 -34.48
CA ARG A 421 -25.62 8.45 -34.78
C ARG A 421 -26.22 9.18 -35.98
N ASP A 422 -26.12 10.50 -36.02
CA ASP A 422 -26.59 11.33 -37.14
C ASP A 422 -25.86 10.98 -38.44
N SER A 423 -24.55 10.71 -38.36
CA SER A 423 -23.77 10.27 -39.52
C SER A 423 -24.23 8.91 -40.05
N LEU A 424 -24.55 7.97 -39.15
CA LEU A 424 -25.08 6.66 -39.52
C LEU A 424 -26.49 6.75 -40.12
N GLU A 425 -27.33 7.65 -39.60
CA GLU A 425 -28.66 7.91 -40.15
C GLU A 425 -28.58 8.55 -41.54
N LYS A 426 -27.64 9.46 -41.77
CA LYS A 426 -27.34 10.01 -43.10
C LYS A 426 -26.86 8.94 -44.08
N ILE A 427 -26.02 8.00 -43.63
CA ILE A 427 -25.58 6.87 -44.47
C ILE A 427 -26.76 5.94 -44.79
N LYS A 428 -27.63 5.65 -43.82
CA LYS A 428 -28.82 4.81 -44.03
C LYS A 428 -29.90 5.48 -44.90
N SER A 429 -30.00 6.79 -44.87
CA SER A 429 -30.94 7.57 -45.68
C SER A 429 -30.40 7.93 -47.06
N MET A 430 -29.11 7.63 -47.36
CA MET A 430 -28.66 7.69 -48.74
C MET A 430 -29.46 6.68 -49.58
N PRO A 431 -30.17 7.15 -50.63
CA PRO A 431 -30.92 6.26 -51.49
C PRO A 431 -29.94 5.32 -52.19
N SER A 432 -30.35 4.05 -52.34
CA SER A 432 -29.66 2.92 -52.98
C SER A 432 -29.27 3.13 -54.46
N SER A 433 -29.13 4.37 -54.91
CA SER A 433 -28.64 4.77 -56.23
C SER A 433 -27.26 4.21 -56.57
N MET A 434 -26.43 3.82 -55.58
CA MET A 434 -25.15 3.14 -55.81
C MET A 434 -25.33 1.69 -56.32
N ASP A 435 -26.46 1.03 -56.05
CA ASP A 435 -26.74 -0.30 -56.60
C ASP A 435 -27.21 -0.24 -58.07
N SER A 436 -27.52 0.96 -58.58
CA SER A 436 -27.89 1.17 -59.99
C SER A 436 -26.71 1.44 -60.92
N THR A 437 -25.50 1.63 -60.37
CA THR A 437 -24.26 1.83 -61.15
C THR A 437 -23.41 0.57 -61.30
N LEU A 438 -23.86 -0.57 -60.77
CA LEU A 438 -23.19 -1.88 -60.84
C LEU A 438 -23.96 -2.94 -61.64
N LYS A 439 -24.93 -2.54 -62.48
CA LYS A 439 -25.58 -3.44 -63.45
C LYS A 439 -25.23 -3.09 -64.88
#